data_AF-A0A2P4YQN8-F1
#
_entry.id   AF-A0A2P4YQN8-F1
#
_cell.length_a   1.000
_cell.length_b   1.000
_cell.length_c   1.000
_cell.angle_alpha   90.00
_cell.angle_beta   90.00
_cell.angle_gamma   90.00
#
_symmetry.space_group_name_H-M   'P 1'
#
loop_
_entity.id
_entity.type
_entity.pdbx_description
1 polymer ?
#
loop_
_entity_poly.entity_id
_entity_poly.type
_entity_poly.pdbx_seq_one_letter_code
_entity_poly.pdbx_strand_id
1 'polypeptide(L)'
;MSQQTLYRGLENVTRHVEAAIKADMPKNYGLIIDGWSFNSEHYLAVFGCFEKAGVAHYPLLAMAPLVNSSTDDHSAATHLTFLREMLMRDYNKPIEDCLFIVGDNCYTNQRLANLLSVPLVGCASYRLNLELQNFFREASDDLDRVKSLMAKLKSLNQSAKLRFKTPLRPVLSQETRWNSTFCMIHRYFRLLEFIKDDDELADYLPDPAANRRLRKLLDDLLKLESVSKELQSSTVSLLDARVYFDGLLESLPVLASHIDARAAIVHSPHFEAACVKVLDGKAGDLTRAETASLRRFAVQTEETSVEPADDGANSSFVEQVKKRRKLATSGATKYKLIHAIPPTSNIVERFFSLAKATVGTQRQALNPITLEMLLFLRVNGSYWNAQVVNECT
;
A
#
# COMPACT_ATOMS: atom_id res chain seq x y z
N MET A 1 -7.77 35.09 -19.56
CA MET A 1 -7.58 33.70 -20.01
C MET A 1 -8.94 33.04 -20.12
N SER A 2 -9.31 32.48 -21.28
CA SER A 2 -10.61 31.81 -21.43
C SER A 2 -10.55 30.38 -20.86
N GLN A 3 -11.73 29.79 -20.58
CA GLN A 3 -11.82 28.39 -20.12
C GLN A 3 -11.18 27.41 -21.12
N GLN A 4 -11.34 27.65 -22.42
CA GLN A 4 -10.72 26.83 -23.48
C GLN A 4 -9.19 26.95 -23.47
N THR A 5 -8.64 28.15 -23.26
CA THR A 5 -7.18 28.35 -23.16
C THR A 5 -6.60 27.62 -21.96
N LEU A 6 -7.28 27.68 -20.81
CA LEU A 6 -6.86 26.96 -19.59
C LEU A 6 -6.89 25.44 -19.80
N TYR A 7 -7.97 24.93 -20.40
CA TYR A 7 -8.12 23.49 -20.66
C TYR A 7 -7.04 22.97 -21.62
N ARG A 8 -6.77 23.70 -22.72
CA ARG A 8 -5.68 23.36 -23.65
C ARG A 8 -4.30 23.39 -22.98
N GLY A 9 -4.07 24.34 -22.09
CA GLY A 9 -2.85 24.39 -21.28
C GLY A 9 -2.68 23.16 -20.39
N LEU A 10 -3.75 22.75 -19.70
CA LEU A 10 -3.76 21.52 -18.89
C LEU A 10 -3.46 20.28 -19.73
N GLU A 11 -4.06 20.15 -20.91
CA GLU A 11 -3.77 19.03 -21.81
C GLU A 11 -2.31 19.01 -22.27
N ASN A 12 -1.76 20.16 -22.66
CA ASN A 12 -0.39 20.24 -23.15
C ASN A 12 0.63 19.89 -22.06
N VAL A 13 0.43 20.39 -20.83
CA VAL A 13 1.29 20.04 -19.69
C VAL A 13 1.11 18.55 -19.33
N THR A 14 -0.10 18.01 -19.43
CA THR A 14 -0.36 16.57 -19.19
C THR A 14 0.43 15.72 -20.18
N ARG A 15 0.36 16.02 -21.49
CA ARG A 15 1.14 15.32 -22.53
C ARG A 15 2.65 15.44 -22.31
N HIS A 16 3.13 16.60 -21.85
CA HIS A 16 4.54 16.78 -21.49
C HIS A 16 4.95 15.83 -20.35
N VAL A 17 4.14 15.76 -19.29
CA VAL A 17 4.40 14.87 -18.14
C VAL A 17 4.33 13.40 -18.54
N GLU A 18 3.35 13.00 -19.36
CA GLU A 18 3.26 11.64 -19.92
C GLU A 18 4.53 11.28 -20.71
N ALA A 19 5.00 12.19 -21.58
CA ALA A 19 6.22 11.98 -22.35
C ALA A 19 7.47 11.85 -21.46
N ALA A 20 7.55 12.63 -20.38
CA ALA A 20 8.64 12.55 -19.42
C ALA A 20 8.61 11.24 -18.61
N ILE A 21 7.44 10.81 -18.15
CA ILE A 21 7.26 9.51 -17.48
C ILE A 21 7.60 8.36 -18.45
N LYS A 22 7.14 8.44 -19.69
CA LYS A 22 7.46 7.47 -20.75
C LYS A 22 8.96 7.31 -20.98
N ALA A 23 9.71 8.41 -20.99
CA ALA A 23 11.16 8.40 -21.13
C ALA A 23 11.85 7.76 -19.91
N ASP A 24 11.30 7.95 -18.71
CA ASP A 24 11.82 7.40 -17.45
C ASP A 24 11.47 5.94 -17.23
N MET A 25 10.31 5.48 -17.72
CA MET A 25 9.86 4.12 -17.52
C MET A 25 10.83 3.14 -18.20
N PRO A 26 11.44 2.19 -17.46
CA PRO A 26 12.30 1.17 -18.05
C PRO A 26 11.49 0.16 -18.86
N LYS A 27 12.17 -0.82 -19.46
CA LYS A 27 11.48 -1.95 -20.10
C LYS A 27 10.61 -2.69 -19.09
N ASN A 28 11.19 -3.13 -17.96
CA ASN A 28 10.45 -3.88 -16.94
C ASN A 28 10.05 -3.01 -15.76
N TYR A 29 8.78 -3.09 -15.37
CA TYR A 29 8.17 -2.29 -14.33
C TYR A 29 7.13 -3.13 -13.58
N GLY A 30 6.64 -2.63 -12.46
CA GLY A 30 5.43 -3.11 -11.80
C GLY A 30 4.32 -2.06 -11.84
N LEU A 31 3.14 -2.46 -11.40
CA LEU A 31 1.99 -1.56 -11.23
C LEU A 31 1.49 -1.61 -9.80
N ILE A 32 1.10 -0.44 -9.26
CA ILE A 32 0.36 -0.36 -8.00
C ILE A 32 -1.04 0.13 -8.36
N ILE A 33 -2.05 -0.68 -8.08
CA ILE A 33 -3.42 -0.42 -8.50
C ILE A 33 -4.37 -0.52 -7.32
N ASP A 34 -5.41 0.31 -7.37
CA ASP A 34 -6.56 0.18 -6.49
C ASP A 34 -7.79 0.83 -7.12
N GLY A 35 -8.97 0.35 -6.72
CA GLY A 35 -10.26 0.82 -7.19
C GLY A 35 -10.92 1.75 -6.19
N TRP A 36 -11.58 2.80 -6.67
CA TRP A 36 -12.35 3.70 -5.83
C TRP A 36 -13.71 4.03 -6.44
N SER A 37 -14.76 3.72 -5.68
CA SER A 37 -16.11 4.12 -6.04
C SER A 37 -16.47 5.47 -5.43
N PHE A 38 -16.94 6.40 -6.25
CA PHE A 38 -17.39 7.72 -5.86
C PHE A 38 -18.50 8.23 -6.77
N ASN A 39 -19.56 8.77 -6.17
CA ASN A 39 -20.68 9.36 -6.89
C ASN A 39 -21.23 8.47 -8.04
N SER A 40 -21.39 7.17 -7.75
CA SER A 40 -21.85 6.13 -8.69
C SER A 40 -20.88 5.77 -9.83
N GLU A 41 -19.66 6.29 -9.82
CA GLU A 41 -18.60 5.92 -10.75
C GLU A 41 -17.53 5.08 -10.03
N HIS A 42 -16.91 4.16 -10.75
CA HIS A 42 -15.79 3.36 -10.26
C HIS A 42 -14.53 3.72 -11.03
N TYR A 43 -13.57 4.31 -10.33
CA TYR A 43 -12.28 4.72 -10.85
C TYR A 43 -11.23 3.66 -10.55
N LEU A 44 -10.38 3.38 -11.54
CA LEU A 44 -9.13 2.67 -11.33
C LEU A 44 -8.00 3.68 -11.31
N ALA A 45 -7.22 3.69 -10.23
CA ALA A 45 -5.96 4.42 -10.18
C ALA A 45 -4.80 3.46 -10.42
N VAL A 46 -3.87 3.88 -11.27
CA VAL A 46 -2.73 3.08 -11.72
C VAL A 46 -1.47 3.87 -11.53
N PHE A 47 -0.59 3.40 -10.65
CA PHE A 47 0.75 3.93 -10.47
C PHE A 47 1.78 3.01 -11.10
N GLY A 48 2.79 3.59 -11.72
CA GLY A 48 3.99 2.86 -12.14
C GLY A 48 4.85 2.51 -10.94
N CYS A 49 5.64 1.45 -11.04
CA CYS A 49 6.61 1.07 -10.03
C CYS A 49 7.90 0.65 -10.72
N PHE A 50 8.94 1.48 -10.64
CA PHE A 50 10.22 1.20 -11.28
C PHE A 50 11.38 1.89 -10.57
N GLU A 51 12.61 1.48 -10.89
CA GLU A 51 13.82 2.10 -10.38
C GLU A 51 14.46 2.99 -11.45
N LYS A 52 14.88 4.19 -11.05
CA LYS A 52 15.71 5.10 -11.84
C LYS A 52 16.89 5.55 -10.98
N ALA A 53 18.10 5.34 -11.47
CA ALA A 53 19.34 5.64 -10.73
C ALA A 53 19.39 5.05 -9.29
N GLY A 54 18.83 3.85 -9.10
CA GLY A 54 18.80 3.18 -7.79
C GLY A 54 17.74 3.68 -6.82
N VAL A 55 16.87 4.62 -7.24
CA VAL A 55 15.76 5.14 -6.44
C VAL A 55 14.46 4.60 -7.00
N ALA A 56 13.53 4.20 -6.13
CA ALA A 56 12.19 3.78 -6.54
C ALA A 56 11.32 4.99 -6.91
N HIS A 57 10.60 4.88 -8.02
CA HIS A 57 9.70 5.90 -8.54
C HIS A 57 8.29 5.33 -8.70
N TYR A 58 7.32 6.14 -8.28
CA TYR A 58 5.90 5.79 -8.30
C TYR A 58 5.03 6.88 -8.92
N PRO A 59 5.19 7.19 -10.22
CA PRO A 59 4.33 8.17 -10.89
C PRO A 59 2.91 7.63 -11.03
N LEU A 60 1.91 8.52 -10.94
CA LEU A 60 0.54 8.19 -11.34
C LEU A 60 0.51 8.10 -12.86
N LEU A 61 0.07 6.97 -13.40
CA LEU A 61 -0.03 6.75 -14.85
C LEU A 61 -1.43 7.06 -15.36
N ALA A 62 -2.44 6.70 -14.59
CA ALA A 62 -3.84 7.00 -14.92
C ALA A 62 -4.72 7.00 -13.67
N MET A 63 -5.76 7.81 -13.71
CA MET A 63 -6.98 7.63 -12.92
C MET A 63 -8.12 7.73 -13.94
N ALA A 64 -8.89 6.67 -14.12
CA ALA A 64 -9.96 6.69 -15.13
C ALA A 64 -11.18 5.90 -14.67
N PRO A 65 -12.40 6.31 -15.06
CA PRO A 65 -13.58 5.47 -14.95
C PRO A 65 -13.40 4.26 -15.89
N LEU A 66 -13.67 3.06 -15.38
CA LEU A 66 -13.49 1.83 -16.16
C LEU A 66 -14.68 1.50 -17.08
N VAL A 67 -15.86 2.01 -16.78
CA VAL A 67 -17.07 1.74 -17.56
C VAL A 67 -17.36 2.94 -18.45
N ASN A 68 -16.92 2.88 -19.71
CA ASN A 68 -17.09 3.94 -20.70
C ASN A 68 -18.06 3.55 -21.83
N SER A 69 -18.50 2.29 -21.85
CA SER A 69 -19.47 1.74 -22.81
C SER A 69 -20.44 0.77 -22.15
N SER A 70 -21.53 0.42 -22.83
CA SER A 70 -22.54 -0.52 -22.34
C SER A 70 -22.06 -1.98 -22.27
N THR A 71 -20.87 -2.28 -22.78
CA THR A 71 -20.25 -3.61 -22.72
C THR A 71 -19.19 -3.73 -21.63
N ASP A 72 -18.80 -2.62 -21.00
CA ASP A 72 -17.77 -2.60 -19.97
C ASP A 72 -18.35 -2.99 -18.60
N ASP A 73 -17.55 -3.72 -17.83
CA ASP A 73 -17.87 -4.10 -16.46
C ASP A 73 -16.69 -3.83 -15.51
N HIS A 74 -16.85 -4.12 -14.23
CA HIS A 74 -15.77 -4.02 -13.24
C HIS A 74 -14.92 -5.30 -13.14
N SER A 75 -14.92 -6.15 -14.18
CA SER A 75 -14.17 -7.40 -14.16
C SER A 75 -12.67 -7.17 -14.37
N ALA A 76 -11.88 -8.16 -13.96
CA ALA A 76 -10.46 -8.18 -14.21
C ALA A 76 -10.10 -8.17 -15.71
N ALA A 77 -11.00 -8.62 -16.60
CA ALA A 77 -10.77 -8.58 -18.04
C ALA A 77 -10.86 -7.13 -18.56
N THR A 78 -11.85 -6.36 -18.12
CA THR A 78 -11.98 -4.93 -18.45
C THR A 78 -10.80 -4.12 -17.91
N HIS A 79 -10.35 -4.42 -16.68
CA HIS A 79 -9.13 -3.82 -16.12
C HIS A 79 -7.90 -4.13 -17.00
N LEU A 80 -7.74 -5.38 -17.45
CA LEU A 80 -6.64 -5.78 -18.32
C LEU A 80 -6.67 -5.05 -19.67
N THR A 81 -7.84 -4.96 -20.31
CA THR A 81 -8.00 -4.24 -21.58
C THR A 81 -7.61 -2.76 -21.42
N PHE A 82 -8.16 -2.10 -20.39
CA PHE A 82 -7.82 -0.71 -20.08
C PHE A 82 -6.31 -0.52 -19.86
N LEU A 83 -5.69 -1.36 -19.02
CA LEU A 83 -4.25 -1.28 -18.75
C LEU A 83 -3.43 -1.46 -20.02
N ARG A 84 -3.76 -2.46 -20.87
CA ARG A 84 -3.06 -2.72 -22.12
C ARG A 84 -3.14 -1.53 -23.07
N GLU A 85 -4.32 -0.96 -23.24
CA GLU A 85 -4.53 0.17 -24.15
C GLU A 85 -3.85 1.44 -23.65
N MET A 86 -4.05 1.80 -22.37
CA MET A 86 -3.46 2.99 -21.75
C MET A 86 -1.93 2.94 -21.76
N LEU A 87 -1.33 1.82 -21.36
CA LEU A 87 0.14 1.68 -21.32
C LEU A 87 0.76 1.74 -22.71
N MET A 88 0.13 1.14 -23.72
CA MET A 88 0.61 1.20 -25.09
C MET A 88 0.45 2.59 -25.70
N ARG A 89 -0.73 3.20 -25.56
CA ARG A 89 -1.06 4.51 -26.15
C ARG A 89 -0.21 5.62 -25.55
N ASP A 90 -0.14 5.71 -24.23
CA ASP A 90 0.40 6.89 -23.54
C ASP A 90 1.90 6.72 -23.25
N TYR A 91 2.33 5.49 -22.93
CA TYR A 91 3.70 5.21 -22.48
C TYR A 91 4.52 4.33 -23.43
N ASN A 92 3.92 3.79 -24.50
CA ASN A 92 4.55 2.81 -25.39
C ASN A 92 5.16 1.63 -24.60
N LYS A 93 4.41 1.13 -23.62
CA LYS A 93 4.80 0.01 -22.76
C LYS A 93 3.83 -1.16 -22.96
N PRO A 94 4.30 -2.32 -23.46
CA PRO A 94 3.46 -3.49 -23.56
C PRO A 94 3.17 -4.02 -22.15
N ILE A 95 1.92 -4.38 -21.88
CA ILE A 95 1.52 -4.91 -20.57
C ILE A 95 2.30 -6.17 -20.19
N GLU A 96 2.79 -6.92 -21.19
CA GLU A 96 3.62 -8.11 -21.03
C GLU A 96 4.97 -7.82 -20.36
N ASP A 97 5.46 -6.58 -20.40
CA ASP A 97 6.69 -6.17 -19.72
C ASP A 97 6.50 -5.90 -18.22
N CYS A 98 5.24 -5.86 -17.74
CA CYS A 98 4.89 -5.80 -16.33
C CYS A 98 5.34 -7.08 -15.60
N LEU A 99 6.01 -6.91 -14.46
CA LEU A 99 6.57 -8.00 -13.67
C LEU A 99 5.74 -8.37 -12.44
N PHE A 100 4.94 -7.45 -11.90
CA PHE A 100 4.14 -7.67 -10.70
C PHE A 100 3.05 -6.61 -10.57
N ILE A 101 2.04 -6.93 -9.75
CA ILE A 101 1.01 -6.01 -9.30
C ILE A 101 1.11 -5.86 -7.78
N VAL A 102 0.95 -4.64 -7.28
CA VAL A 102 0.68 -4.36 -5.86
C VAL A 102 -0.74 -3.81 -5.75
N GLY A 103 -1.52 -4.36 -4.83
CA GLY A 103 -2.91 -3.95 -4.63
C GLY A 103 -3.50 -4.64 -3.42
N ASP A 104 -4.74 -4.31 -3.07
CA ASP A 104 -5.47 -5.12 -2.10
C ASP A 104 -5.70 -6.55 -2.63
N ASN A 105 -6.03 -7.48 -1.74
CA ASN A 105 -6.26 -8.88 -2.10
C ASN A 105 -7.69 -9.10 -2.60
N CYS A 106 -8.36 -8.10 -3.18
CA CYS A 106 -9.69 -8.29 -3.72
C CYS A 106 -9.67 -9.30 -4.89
N TYR A 107 -10.81 -9.94 -5.15
CA TYR A 107 -10.91 -10.95 -6.20
C TYR A 107 -10.51 -10.42 -7.58
N THR A 108 -10.85 -9.16 -7.90
CA THR A 108 -10.51 -8.53 -9.18
C THR A 108 -8.99 -8.41 -9.36
N ASN A 109 -8.26 -7.95 -8.34
CA ASN A 109 -6.80 -7.84 -8.39
C ASN A 109 -6.11 -9.20 -8.47
N GLN A 110 -6.58 -10.19 -7.70
CA GLN A 110 -6.10 -11.58 -7.81
C GLN A 110 -6.32 -12.13 -9.22
N ARG A 111 -7.53 -11.97 -9.77
CA ARG A 111 -7.86 -12.46 -11.10
C ARG A 111 -7.05 -11.75 -12.19
N LEU A 112 -6.82 -10.44 -12.06
CA LEU A 112 -5.99 -9.66 -12.98
C LEU A 112 -4.55 -10.16 -12.99
N ALA A 113 -3.95 -10.37 -11.83
CA ALA A 113 -2.59 -10.91 -11.70
C ALA A 113 -2.47 -12.31 -12.35
N ASN A 114 -3.49 -13.15 -12.18
CA ASN A 114 -3.56 -14.46 -12.84
C ASN A 114 -3.67 -14.36 -14.37
N LEU A 115 -4.51 -13.45 -14.90
CA LEU A 115 -4.62 -13.21 -16.34
C LEU A 115 -3.28 -12.74 -16.95
N LEU A 116 -2.53 -11.95 -16.19
CA LEU A 116 -1.20 -11.46 -16.59
C LEU A 116 -0.07 -12.46 -16.34
N SER A 117 -0.34 -13.55 -15.59
CA SER A 117 0.69 -14.49 -15.13
C SER A 117 1.85 -13.79 -14.39
N VAL A 118 1.51 -12.82 -13.54
CA VAL A 118 2.46 -12.09 -12.67
C VAL A 118 2.08 -12.26 -11.21
N PRO A 119 3.04 -12.17 -10.28
CA PRO A 119 2.73 -12.15 -8.86
C PRO A 119 1.93 -10.89 -8.47
N LEU A 120 0.96 -11.11 -7.57
CA LEU A 120 0.30 -10.07 -6.79
C LEU A 120 0.97 -9.99 -5.40
N VAL A 121 1.38 -8.79 -5.01
CA VAL A 121 1.77 -8.43 -3.65
C VAL A 121 0.57 -7.79 -2.98
N GLY A 122 0.05 -8.48 -1.96
CA GLY A 122 -1.11 -8.01 -1.22
C GLY A 122 -0.79 -6.85 -0.30
N CYS A 123 -1.66 -5.84 -0.24
CA CYS A 123 -1.46 -4.68 0.64
C CYS A 123 -1.38 -5.12 2.12
N ALA A 124 -0.23 -4.91 2.76
CA ALA A 124 -0.02 -5.24 4.16
C ALA A 124 -0.98 -4.46 5.09
N SER A 125 -1.24 -3.17 4.82
CA SER A 125 -2.23 -2.39 5.58
C SER A 125 -3.62 -3.01 5.54
N TYR A 126 -4.03 -3.50 4.35
CA TYR A 126 -5.32 -4.13 4.16
C TYR A 126 -5.41 -5.46 4.93
N ARG A 127 -4.37 -6.30 4.84
CA ARG A 127 -4.26 -7.56 5.60
C ARG A 127 -4.37 -7.31 7.11
N LEU A 128 -3.65 -6.32 7.63
CA LEU A 128 -3.71 -5.93 9.04
C LEU A 128 -5.11 -5.41 9.43
N ASN A 129 -5.74 -4.63 8.57
CA ASN A 129 -7.08 -4.09 8.79
C ASN A 129 -8.16 -5.18 8.86
N LEU A 130 -8.05 -6.25 8.07
CA LEU A 130 -8.97 -7.39 8.12
C LEU A 130 -8.91 -8.12 9.47
N GLU A 131 -7.72 -8.35 10.03
CA GLU A 131 -7.59 -8.97 11.35
C GLU A 131 -8.23 -8.15 12.45
N LEU A 132 -8.08 -6.82 12.38
CA LEU A 132 -8.62 -5.93 13.38
C LEU A 132 -10.14 -6.01 13.44
N GLN A 133 -10.83 -6.24 12.33
CA GLN A 133 -12.28 -6.46 12.33
C GLN A 133 -12.69 -7.75 13.07
N ASN A 134 -11.88 -8.79 13.02
CA ASN A 134 -12.10 -10.02 13.78
C ASN A 134 -11.81 -9.80 15.27
N PHE A 135 -10.73 -9.08 15.57
CA PHE A 135 -10.26 -8.82 16.92
C PHE A 135 -11.28 -8.08 17.80
N PHE A 136 -12.06 -7.13 17.25
CA PHE A 136 -13.11 -6.44 18.04
C PHE A 136 -14.33 -7.28 18.35
N ARG A 137 -14.62 -8.36 17.59
CA ARG A 137 -15.83 -9.17 17.82
C ARG A 137 -15.80 -9.83 19.21
N GLU A 138 -14.63 -10.20 19.70
CA GLU A 138 -14.48 -10.84 21.01
C GLU A 138 -14.71 -9.89 22.19
N ALA A 139 -14.57 -8.57 21.98
CA ALA A 139 -14.71 -7.55 23.01
C ALA A 139 -15.97 -6.67 22.85
N SER A 140 -16.93 -7.10 22.02
CA SER A 140 -18.07 -6.24 21.60
C SER A 140 -18.83 -5.64 22.78
N ASP A 141 -19.18 -6.44 23.79
CA ASP A 141 -20.01 -5.98 24.92
C ASP A 141 -19.31 -4.88 25.74
N ASP A 142 -18.03 -5.07 26.05
CA ASP A 142 -17.24 -4.09 26.79
C ASP A 142 -17.07 -2.79 25.98
N LEU A 143 -16.90 -2.92 24.66
CA LEU A 143 -16.79 -1.79 23.73
C LEU A 143 -18.10 -1.00 23.61
N ASP A 144 -19.24 -1.69 23.56
CA ASP A 144 -20.55 -1.06 23.50
C ASP A 144 -20.87 -0.29 24.79
N ARG A 145 -20.40 -0.77 25.93
CA ARG A 145 -20.51 -0.05 27.20
C ARG A 145 -19.68 1.23 27.19
N VAL A 146 -18.42 1.17 26.71
CA VAL A 146 -17.60 2.38 26.52
C VAL A 146 -18.23 3.34 25.51
N LYS A 147 -18.80 2.84 24.41
CA LYS A 147 -19.48 3.67 23.40
C LYS A 147 -20.69 4.40 24.00
N SER A 148 -21.48 3.70 24.82
CA SER A 148 -22.63 4.26 25.53
C SER A 148 -22.21 5.35 26.53
N LEU A 149 -21.15 5.10 27.31
CA LEU A 149 -20.56 6.09 28.21
C LEU A 149 -20.06 7.33 27.44
N MET A 150 -19.35 7.13 26.32
CA MET A 150 -18.86 8.22 25.47
C MET A 150 -19.99 9.06 24.90
N ALA A 151 -21.10 8.43 24.51
CA ALA A 151 -22.30 9.12 24.05
C ALA A 151 -22.93 9.96 25.18
N LYS A 152 -23.02 9.41 26.40
CA LYS A 152 -23.51 10.12 27.58
C LYS A 152 -22.64 11.33 27.92
N LEU A 153 -21.32 11.17 27.92
CA LEU A 153 -20.37 12.26 28.17
C LEU A 153 -20.43 13.37 27.09
N LYS A 154 -20.86 13.02 25.87
CA LYS A 154 -21.03 13.98 24.77
C LYS A 154 -22.32 14.82 24.89
N SER A 155 -23.26 14.44 25.76
CA SER A 155 -24.46 15.23 26.03
C SER A 155 -24.11 16.63 26.56
N LEU A 156 -24.98 17.63 26.33
CA LEU A 156 -24.71 19.04 26.66
C LEU A 156 -24.32 19.24 28.13
N ASN A 157 -25.08 18.66 29.05
CA ASN A 157 -24.87 18.81 30.48
C ASN A 157 -23.58 18.11 30.95
N GLN A 158 -23.36 16.86 30.53
CA GLN A 158 -22.15 16.12 30.92
C GLN A 158 -20.88 16.72 30.28
N SER A 159 -20.96 17.14 29.03
CA SER A 159 -19.87 17.83 28.35
C SER A 159 -19.54 19.16 29.02
N ALA A 160 -20.54 19.89 29.54
CA ALA A 160 -20.31 21.10 30.32
C ALA A 160 -19.61 20.79 31.65
N LYS A 161 -20.08 19.80 32.41
CA LYS A 161 -19.41 19.36 33.65
C LYS A 161 -17.97 18.93 33.39
N LEU A 162 -17.73 18.14 32.35
CA LEU A 162 -16.41 17.63 32.00
C LEU A 162 -15.42 18.74 31.63
N ARG A 163 -15.87 19.86 31.02
CA ARG A 163 -15.02 21.03 30.71
C ARG A 163 -14.34 21.63 31.93
N PHE A 164 -14.99 21.59 33.09
CA PHE A 164 -14.42 22.13 34.31
C PHE A 164 -13.36 21.21 34.92
N LYS A 165 -13.36 19.93 34.55
CA LYS A 165 -12.41 18.92 35.05
C LYS A 165 -11.21 18.72 34.12
N THR A 166 -11.41 18.78 32.80
CA THR A 166 -10.36 18.47 31.81
C THR A 166 -10.62 19.12 30.44
N PRO A 167 -9.58 19.49 29.68
CA PRO A 167 -9.73 19.92 28.29
C PRO A 167 -10.10 18.77 27.34
N LEU A 168 -10.00 17.51 27.78
CA LEU A 168 -10.29 16.34 26.96
C LEU A 168 -11.77 16.25 26.57
N ARG A 169 -12.01 15.84 25.33
CA ARG A 169 -13.35 15.62 24.75
C ARG A 169 -13.67 14.13 24.60
N PRO A 170 -14.92 13.68 24.82
CA PRO A 170 -15.33 12.32 24.45
C PRO A 170 -15.17 12.11 22.94
N VAL A 171 -14.80 10.89 22.55
CA VAL A 171 -14.66 10.46 21.15
C VAL A 171 -15.55 9.24 20.95
N LEU A 172 -16.30 9.20 19.84
CA LEU A 172 -17.11 8.05 19.47
C LEU A 172 -16.43 7.28 18.35
N SER A 173 -16.49 5.96 18.42
CA SER A 173 -16.08 5.10 17.31
C SER A 173 -17.05 5.23 16.13
N GLN A 174 -16.51 5.03 14.94
CA GLN A 174 -17.20 4.87 13.66
C GLN A 174 -17.03 3.41 13.24
N GLU A 175 -18.13 2.74 12.91
CA GLU A 175 -18.13 1.30 12.61
C GLU A 175 -17.22 0.91 11.44
N THR A 176 -17.00 1.82 10.50
CA THR A 176 -16.21 1.56 9.28
C THR A 176 -14.71 1.65 9.48
N ARG A 177 -14.20 2.06 10.65
CA ARG A 177 -12.77 2.35 10.86
C ARG A 177 -12.28 1.94 12.24
N TRP A 178 -11.49 0.87 12.33
CA TRP A 178 -10.94 0.38 13.60
C TRP A 178 -10.17 1.44 14.40
N ASN A 179 -9.45 2.35 13.72
CA ASN A 179 -8.67 3.38 14.39
C ASN A 179 -9.56 4.28 15.26
N SER A 180 -10.84 4.44 14.89
CA SER A 180 -11.80 5.19 15.71
C SER A 180 -12.16 4.46 17.02
N THR A 181 -12.26 3.13 16.99
CA THR A 181 -12.44 2.29 18.19
C THR A 181 -11.22 2.38 19.09
N PHE A 182 -10.01 2.29 18.53
CA PHE A 182 -8.77 2.55 19.26
C PHE A 182 -8.77 3.94 19.93
N CYS A 183 -9.08 5.00 19.16
CA CYS A 183 -9.14 6.36 19.68
C CYS A 183 -10.16 6.53 20.81
N MET A 184 -11.31 5.85 20.70
CA MET A 184 -12.36 5.85 21.72
C MET A 184 -11.88 5.19 23.02
N ILE A 185 -11.33 3.97 22.96
CA ILE A 185 -10.83 3.26 24.15
C ILE A 185 -9.66 4.03 24.78
N HIS A 186 -8.73 4.51 23.97
CA HIS A 186 -7.61 5.31 24.44
C HIS A 186 -8.11 6.59 25.13
N ARG A 187 -9.12 7.27 24.57
CA ARG A 187 -9.76 8.43 25.19
C ARG A 187 -10.48 8.07 26.49
N TYR A 188 -11.16 6.92 26.54
CA TYR A 188 -11.90 6.46 27.71
C TYR A 188 -10.98 6.39 28.93
N PHE A 189 -9.85 5.70 28.81
CA PHE A 189 -8.95 5.55 29.93
C PHE A 189 -8.27 6.86 30.37
N ARG A 190 -8.10 7.81 29.46
CA ARG A 190 -7.65 9.17 29.82
C ARG A 190 -8.73 10.00 30.51
N LEU A 191 -10.01 9.69 30.29
CA LEU A 191 -11.12 10.36 30.95
C LEU A 191 -11.47 9.71 32.29
N LEU A 192 -11.15 8.43 32.47
CA LEU A 192 -11.57 7.61 33.60
C LEU A 192 -11.27 8.24 34.96
N GLU A 193 -10.09 8.86 35.13
CA GLU A 193 -9.71 9.52 36.38
C GLU A 193 -10.63 10.69 36.79
N PHE A 194 -11.28 11.35 35.81
CA PHE A 194 -12.14 12.52 36.03
C PHE A 194 -13.62 12.15 36.22
N ILE A 195 -14.01 10.93 35.84
CA ILE A 195 -15.42 10.50 35.74
C ILE A 195 -15.75 9.31 36.63
N LYS A 196 -14.76 8.61 37.19
CA LYS A 196 -14.95 7.38 37.99
C LYS A 196 -15.78 7.58 39.26
N ASP A 197 -15.76 8.79 39.84
CA ASP A 197 -16.44 9.14 41.09
C ASP A 197 -17.73 9.95 40.83
N ASP A 198 -18.28 9.91 39.60
CA ASP A 198 -19.48 10.64 39.23
C ASP A 198 -20.73 9.73 39.32
N ASP A 199 -21.56 9.95 40.34
CA ASP A 199 -22.75 9.13 40.62
C ASP A 199 -23.73 9.08 39.44
N GLU A 200 -23.83 10.15 38.63
CA GLU A 200 -24.70 10.18 37.45
C GLU A 200 -24.20 9.30 36.29
N LEU A 201 -22.95 8.85 36.37
CA LEU A 201 -22.29 8.01 35.37
C LEU A 201 -22.08 6.56 35.84
N ALA A 202 -22.40 6.24 37.10
CA ALA A 202 -22.17 4.94 37.70
C ALA A 202 -22.74 3.78 36.85
N ASP A 203 -23.96 3.91 36.35
CA ASP A 203 -24.61 2.89 35.52
C ASP A 203 -23.90 2.67 34.17
N TYR A 204 -23.24 3.70 33.65
CA TYR A 204 -22.55 3.65 32.36
C TYR A 204 -21.11 3.16 32.47
N LEU A 205 -20.49 3.25 33.65
CA LEU A 205 -19.09 2.86 33.84
C LEU A 205 -18.93 1.34 33.67
N PRO A 206 -17.95 0.88 32.87
CA PRO A 206 -17.51 -0.51 32.88
C PRO A 206 -17.08 -0.93 34.28
N ASP A 207 -17.44 -2.15 34.69
CA ASP A 207 -17.02 -2.71 35.96
C ASP A 207 -15.48 -2.96 36.00
N PRO A 208 -14.88 -3.23 37.18
CA PRO A 208 -13.44 -3.46 37.29
C PRO A 208 -12.91 -4.63 36.46
N ALA A 209 -13.71 -5.67 36.19
CA ALA A 209 -13.29 -6.80 35.35
C ALA A 209 -13.30 -6.41 33.86
N ALA A 210 -14.34 -5.72 33.41
CA ALA A 210 -14.41 -5.13 32.07
C ALA A 210 -13.26 -4.15 31.83
N ASN A 211 -12.95 -3.31 32.81
CA ASN A 211 -11.81 -2.39 32.73
C ASN A 211 -10.46 -3.11 32.55
N ARG A 212 -10.24 -4.23 33.25
CA ARG A 212 -9.02 -5.03 33.05
C ARG A 212 -8.94 -5.63 31.64
N ARG A 213 -10.05 -6.14 31.11
CA ARG A 213 -10.11 -6.66 29.73
C ARG A 213 -9.87 -5.56 28.69
N LEU A 214 -10.54 -4.40 28.84
CA LEU A 214 -10.35 -3.23 27.98
C LEU A 214 -8.93 -2.67 28.03
N ARG A 215 -8.25 -2.76 29.19
CA ARG A 215 -6.86 -2.32 29.34
C ARG A 215 -5.92 -3.21 28.54
N LYS A 216 -6.06 -4.53 28.69
CA LYS A 216 -5.32 -5.51 27.89
C LYS A 216 -5.58 -5.31 26.39
N LEU A 217 -6.84 -5.11 26.01
CA LEU A 217 -7.22 -4.81 24.63
C LEU A 217 -6.50 -3.56 24.11
N LEU A 218 -6.44 -2.48 24.91
CA LEU A 218 -5.72 -1.28 24.51
C LEU A 218 -4.23 -1.54 24.32
N ASP A 219 -3.60 -2.31 25.21
CA ASP A 219 -2.18 -2.64 25.12
C ASP A 219 -1.87 -3.41 23.83
N ASP A 220 -2.75 -4.31 23.41
CA ASP A 220 -2.64 -5.05 22.16
C ASP A 220 -2.90 -4.13 20.95
N LEU A 221 -3.90 -3.25 21.03
CA LEU A 221 -4.17 -2.26 19.97
C LEU A 221 -3.02 -1.25 19.80
N LEU A 222 -2.26 -0.92 20.85
CA LEU A 222 -1.10 -0.04 20.74
C LEU A 222 0.00 -0.64 19.86
N LYS A 223 0.25 -1.95 19.98
CA LYS A 223 1.19 -2.68 19.09
C LYS A 223 0.71 -2.65 17.64
N LEU A 224 -0.59 -2.84 17.43
CA LEU A 224 -1.21 -2.81 16.11
C LEU A 224 -1.19 -1.41 15.50
N GLU A 225 -1.42 -0.37 16.31
CA GLU A 225 -1.31 1.03 15.90
C GLU A 225 0.11 1.40 15.50
N SER A 226 1.13 0.95 16.24
CA SER A 226 2.52 1.20 15.86
C SER A 226 2.87 0.59 14.50
N VAL A 227 2.49 -0.67 14.27
CA VAL A 227 2.75 -1.32 12.97
C VAL A 227 1.97 -0.66 11.85
N SER A 228 0.69 -0.32 12.08
CA SER A 228 -0.13 0.38 11.08
C SER A 228 0.44 1.75 10.69
N LYS A 229 1.03 2.49 11.64
CA LYS A 229 1.72 3.77 11.35
C LYS A 229 2.98 3.56 10.54
N GLU A 230 3.82 2.59 10.89
CA GLU A 230 5.04 2.29 10.15
C GLU A 230 4.73 1.85 8.71
N LEU A 231 3.71 1.00 8.50
CA LEU A 231 3.27 0.58 7.16
C LEU A 231 2.81 1.75 6.26
N GLN A 232 2.44 2.90 6.84
CA GLN A 232 2.12 4.10 6.08
C GLN A 232 3.38 4.82 5.57
N SER A 233 4.56 4.57 6.13
CA SER A 233 5.80 5.19 5.64
C SER A 233 6.08 4.81 4.19
N SER A 234 6.60 5.77 3.41
CA SER A 234 7.04 5.52 2.03
C SER A 234 8.37 4.77 1.94
N THR A 235 9.06 4.57 3.06
CA THR A 235 10.38 3.91 3.12
C THR A 235 10.31 2.45 3.53
N VAL A 236 9.13 1.95 3.89
CA VAL A 236 8.96 0.58 4.40
C VAL A 236 9.00 -0.43 3.26
N SER A 237 9.86 -1.43 3.41
CA SER A 237 10.07 -2.51 2.44
C SER A 237 9.22 -3.75 2.77
N LEU A 238 9.19 -4.72 1.85
CA LEU A 238 8.59 -6.04 2.10
C LEU A 238 9.24 -6.77 3.28
N LEU A 239 10.55 -6.61 3.48
CA LEU A 239 11.26 -7.17 4.63
C LEU A 239 10.78 -6.55 5.94
N ASP A 240 10.71 -5.21 6.00
CA ASP A 240 10.26 -4.51 7.21
C ASP A 240 8.83 -4.92 7.58
N ALA A 241 7.93 -4.95 6.59
CA ALA A 241 6.56 -5.40 6.80
C ALA A 241 6.48 -6.84 7.34
N ARG A 242 7.34 -7.74 6.84
CA ARG A 242 7.42 -9.12 7.33
C ARG A 242 7.92 -9.17 8.78
N VAL A 243 8.99 -8.44 9.10
CA VAL A 243 9.53 -8.33 10.46
C VAL A 243 8.47 -7.82 11.44
N TYR A 244 7.72 -6.79 11.05
CA TYR A 244 6.64 -6.24 11.88
C TYR A 244 5.51 -7.25 12.12
N PHE A 245 5.11 -7.98 11.07
CA PHE A 245 4.08 -9.00 11.20
C PHE A 245 4.55 -10.20 12.02
N ASP A 246 5.80 -10.63 11.88
CA ASP A 246 6.35 -11.73 12.69
C ASP A 246 6.39 -11.35 14.18
N GLY A 247 6.84 -10.13 14.50
CA GLY A 247 6.80 -9.62 15.88
C GLY A 247 5.38 -9.48 16.44
N LEU A 248 4.40 -9.13 15.59
CA LEU A 248 2.99 -9.15 15.97
C LEU A 248 2.50 -10.57 16.24
N LEU A 249 2.88 -11.55 15.43
CA LEU A 249 2.46 -12.94 15.62
C LEU A 249 3.05 -13.58 16.87
N GLU A 250 4.28 -13.22 17.24
CA GLU A 250 4.88 -13.63 18.51
C GLU A 250 4.07 -13.11 19.72
N SER A 251 3.56 -11.88 19.62
CA SER A 251 2.78 -11.24 20.69
C SER A 251 1.29 -11.60 20.66
N LEU A 252 0.73 -11.79 19.46
CA LEU A 252 -0.70 -11.92 19.16
C LEU A 252 -0.90 -13.00 18.08
N PRO A 253 -0.75 -14.30 18.43
CA PRO A 253 -0.86 -15.39 17.46
C PRO A 253 -2.22 -15.49 16.77
N VAL A 254 -3.28 -14.92 17.38
CA VAL A 254 -4.64 -14.88 16.83
C VAL A 254 -4.73 -14.20 15.46
N LEU A 255 -3.77 -13.33 15.13
CA LEU A 255 -3.74 -12.56 13.89
C LEU A 255 -3.24 -13.37 12.67
N ALA A 256 -2.86 -14.63 12.86
CA ALA A 256 -2.23 -15.45 11.81
C ALA A 256 -3.08 -15.63 10.55
N SER A 257 -4.41 -15.48 10.63
CA SER A 257 -5.29 -15.81 9.52
C SER A 257 -5.11 -14.93 8.28
N HIS A 258 -4.60 -13.70 8.43
CA HIS A 258 -4.34 -12.78 7.32
C HIS A 258 -2.92 -12.18 7.28
N ILE A 259 -2.15 -12.18 8.39
CA ILE A 259 -0.80 -11.59 8.39
C ILE A 259 0.33 -12.63 8.32
N ASP A 260 0.04 -13.91 8.56
CA ASP A 260 1.03 -14.98 8.39
C ASP A 260 1.52 -15.06 6.94
N ALA A 261 2.81 -15.37 6.74
CA ALA A 261 3.42 -15.43 5.41
C ALA A 261 2.81 -16.52 4.50
N ARG A 262 2.13 -17.51 5.09
CA ARG A 262 1.43 -18.61 4.41
C ARG A 262 -0.09 -18.55 4.61
N ALA A 263 -0.60 -17.45 5.14
CA ALA A 263 -2.04 -17.23 5.23
C ALA A 263 -2.71 -17.36 3.85
N ALA A 264 -3.92 -17.91 3.81
CA ALA A 264 -4.65 -18.18 2.56
C ALA A 264 -4.91 -16.91 1.73
N ILE A 265 -4.93 -15.74 2.36
CA ILE A 265 -5.05 -14.45 1.67
C ILE A 265 -3.82 -14.10 0.82
N VAL A 266 -2.64 -14.63 1.16
CA VAL A 266 -1.39 -14.35 0.44
C VAL A 266 -1.43 -15.04 -0.92
N HIS A 267 -1.67 -14.26 -1.98
CA HIS A 267 -1.84 -14.77 -3.33
C HIS A 267 -0.55 -15.39 -3.91
N SER A 268 0.60 -14.74 -3.66
CA SER A 268 1.88 -15.13 -4.25
C SER A 268 2.92 -15.46 -3.17
N PRO A 269 2.69 -16.49 -2.32
CA PRO A 269 3.47 -16.68 -1.08
C PRO A 269 4.94 -17.00 -1.34
N HIS A 270 5.25 -17.73 -2.41
CA HIS A 270 6.64 -17.98 -2.81
C HIS A 270 7.33 -16.71 -3.31
N PHE A 271 6.61 -15.83 -3.99
CA PHE A 271 7.17 -14.57 -4.47
C PHE A 271 7.44 -13.60 -3.32
N GLU A 272 6.46 -13.37 -2.44
CA GLU A 272 6.65 -12.50 -1.26
C GLU A 272 7.80 -13.01 -0.38
N ALA A 273 7.86 -14.33 -0.11
CA ALA A 273 8.96 -14.93 0.66
C ALA A 273 10.32 -14.78 -0.04
N ALA A 274 10.37 -14.93 -1.37
CA ALA A 274 11.59 -14.73 -2.14
C ALA A 274 12.09 -13.28 -2.07
N CYS A 275 11.18 -12.31 -2.22
CA CYS A 275 11.50 -10.89 -2.08
C CYS A 275 12.09 -10.58 -0.70
N VAL A 276 11.45 -11.06 0.38
CA VAL A 276 11.94 -10.88 1.76
C VAL A 276 13.37 -11.44 1.90
N LYS A 277 13.63 -12.66 1.45
CA LYS A 277 14.96 -13.27 1.51
C LYS A 277 16.01 -12.50 0.72
N VAL A 278 15.66 -12.00 -0.46
CA VAL A 278 16.57 -11.17 -1.28
C VAL A 278 16.90 -9.86 -0.58
N LEU A 279 15.89 -9.18 -0.02
CA LEU A 279 16.09 -7.94 0.76
C LEU A 279 16.94 -8.17 2.01
N ASP A 280 16.84 -9.34 2.63
CA ASP A 280 17.63 -9.77 3.80
C ASP A 280 19.04 -10.27 3.41
N GLY A 281 19.44 -10.18 2.14
CA GLY A 281 20.75 -10.65 1.66
C GLY A 281 20.91 -12.17 1.62
N LYS A 282 19.82 -12.93 1.80
CA LYS A 282 19.75 -14.40 1.82
C LYS A 282 19.27 -14.99 0.49
N ALA A 283 19.63 -14.35 -0.63
CA ALA A 283 19.28 -14.82 -1.97
C ALA A 283 19.82 -16.24 -2.29
N GLY A 284 20.87 -16.69 -1.60
CA GLY A 284 21.39 -18.06 -1.69
C GLY A 284 20.47 -19.13 -1.09
N ASP A 285 19.55 -18.75 -0.22
CA ASP A 285 18.65 -19.66 0.52
C ASP A 285 17.26 -19.77 -0.13
N LEU A 286 17.13 -19.31 -1.38
CA LEU A 286 15.90 -19.42 -2.13
C LEU A 286 15.63 -20.88 -2.47
N THR A 287 14.43 -21.34 -2.12
CA THR A 287 13.93 -22.65 -2.57
C THR A 287 13.74 -22.65 -4.09
N ARG A 288 13.56 -23.85 -4.67
CA ARG A 288 13.27 -23.97 -6.11
C ARG A 288 12.02 -23.19 -6.55
N ALA A 289 10.96 -23.21 -5.73
CA ALA A 289 9.72 -22.48 -6.01
C ALA A 289 9.90 -20.96 -5.91
N GLU A 290 10.63 -20.49 -4.90
CA GLU A 290 10.98 -19.08 -4.73
C GLU A 290 11.86 -18.59 -5.90
N THR A 291 12.87 -19.36 -6.29
CA THR A 291 13.73 -19.06 -7.44
C THR A 291 12.93 -18.98 -8.74
N ALA A 292 12.00 -19.91 -8.96
CA ALA A 292 11.13 -19.91 -10.13
C ALA A 292 10.24 -18.65 -10.19
N SER A 293 9.74 -18.17 -9.04
CA SER A 293 8.93 -16.96 -8.96
C SER A 293 9.72 -15.68 -9.30
N LEU A 294 11.03 -15.66 -9.06
CA LEU A 294 11.91 -14.53 -9.37
C LEU A 294 12.58 -14.61 -10.75
N ARG A 295 12.25 -15.61 -11.58
CA ARG A 295 12.92 -15.84 -12.88
C ARG A 295 12.94 -14.60 -13.78
N ARG A 296 11.85 -13.83 -13.82
CA ARG A 296 11.73 -12.61 -14.64
C ARG A 296 12.47 -11.40 -14.05
N PHE A 297 12.85 -11.48 -12.77
CA PHE A 297 13.57 -10.43 -12.03
C PHE A 297 15.09 -10.64 -12.08
N ALA A 298 15.57 -11.84 -12.40
CA ALA A 298 17.00 -12.11 -12.50
C ALA A 298 17.65 -11.23 -13.56
N VAL A 299 18.72 -10.52 -13.16
CA VAL A 299 19.60 -9.81 -14.07
C VAL A 299 20.47 -10.86 -14.74
N GLN A 300 20.31 -11.03 -16.05
CA GLN A 300 21.26 -11.84 -16.80
C GLN A 300 22.59 -11.09 -16.79
N THR A 301 23.57 -11.64 -16.08
CA THR A 301 24.96 -11.27 -16.33
C THR A 301 25.26 -11.79 -17.72
N GLU A 302 25.56 -10.93 -18.69
CA GLU A 302 26.29 -11.36 -19.87
C GLU A 302 27.59 -11.96 -19.35
N GLU A 303 27.63 -13.28 -19.22
CA GLU A 303 28.89 -13.99 -19.27
C GLU A 303 29.43 -13.68 -20.65
N THR A 304 30.28 -12.64 -20.73
CA THR A 304 31.25 -12.58 -21.81
C THR A 304 31.93 -13.92 -21.74
N SER A 305 31.64 -14.77 -22.73
CA SER A 305 32.30 -16.03 -22.94
C SER A 305 33.78 -15.72 -23.12
N VAL A 306 34.50 -15.62 -22.01
CA VAL A 306 35.94 -15.82 -22.04
C VAL A 306 36.03 -17.28 -22.43
N GLU A 307 36.36 -17.53 -23.69
CA GLU A 307 36.81 -18.85 -24.16
C GLU A 307 37.70 -19.46 -23.07
N PRO A 308 37.61 -20.77 -22.79
CA PRO A 308 38.47 -21.38 -21.80
C PRO A 308 39.91 -21.16 -22.26
N ALA A 309 40.57 -20.17 -21.67
CA ALA A 309 41.99 -20.00 -21.82
C ALA A 309 42.59 -21.29 -21.28
N ASP A 310 43.29 -21.97 -22.18
CA ASP A 310 44.05 -23.19 -22.00
C ASP A 310 44.50 -23.38 -20.56
N ASP A 311 44.15 -24.55 -20.01
CA ASP A 311 44.34 -24.92 -18.62
C ASP A 311 45.85 -25.02 -18.35
N GLY A 312 46.45 -23.86 -18.09
CA GLY A 312 47.85 -23.75 -17.70
C GLY A 312 48.03 -24.57 -16.44
N ALA A 313 48.72 -25.70 -16.59
CA ALA A 313 49.05 -26.70 -15.58
C ALA A 313 49.93 -26.20 -14.41
N ASN A 314 49.73 -24.95 -13.97
CA ASN A 314 50.55 -24.25 -12.98
C ASN A 314 49.75 -23.30 -12.06
N SER A 315 48.42 -23.40 -11.96
CA SER A 315 47.68 -22.65 -10.92
C SER A 315 47.89 -23.28 -9.54
N SER A 316 48.35 -22.48 -8.57
CA SER A 316 48.60 -23.00 -7.21
C SER A 316 47.28 -23.38 -6.52
N PHE A 317 47.33 -24.35 -5.59
CA PHE A 317 46.15 -24.75 -4.80
C PHE A 317 45.45 -23.56 -4.12
N VAL A 318 46.22 -22.57 -3.66
CA VAL A 318 45.70 -21.35 -3.03
C VAL A 318 44.95 -20.46 -4.04
N GLU A 319 45.39 -20.39 -5.29
CA GLU A 319 44.67 -19.68 -6.36
C GLU A 319 43.38 -20.37 -6.74
N GLN A 320 43.36 -21.70 -6.76
CA GLN A 320 42.13 -22.47 -6.99
C GLN A 320 41.11 -22.26 -5.85
N VAL A 321 41.57 -22.25 -4.60
CA VAL A 321 40.72 -21.94 -3.42
C VAL A 321 40.24 -20.48 -3.44
N LYS A 322 41.11 -19.53 -3.78
CA LYS A 322 40.72 -18.11 -3.94
C LYS A 322 39.72 -17.93 -5.08
N LYS A 323 39.88 -18.63 -6.21
CA LYS A 323 38.95 -18.61 -7.35
C LYS A 323 37.60 -19.22 -6.97
N ARG A 324 37.58 -20.35 -6.27
CA ARG A 324 36.34 -20.96 -5.72
C ARG A 324 35.64 -20.04 -4.72
N ARG A 325 36.39 -19.40 -3.81
CA ARG A 325 35.84 -18.41 -2.87
C ARG A 325 35.30 -17.18 -3.60
N LYS A 326 36.00 -16.70 -4.64
CA LYS A 326 35.58 -15.55 -5.44
C LYS A 326 34.33 -15.86 -6.26
N LEU A 327 34.22 -17.05 -6.88
CA LEU A 327 32.98 -17.51 -7.51
C LEU A 327 31.83 -17.66 -6.50
N ALA A 328 32.09 -18.22 -5.32
CA ALA A 328 31.08 -18.35 -4.26
C ALA A 328 30.62 -16.98 -3.70
N THR A 329 31.49 -15.95 -3.74
CA THR A 329 31.16 -14.59 -3.26
C THR A 329 30.59 -13.70 -4.37
N SER A 330 30.91 -13.96 -5.64
CA SER A 330 30.50 -13.16 -6.80
C SER A 330 29.34 -13.77 -7.61
N GLY A 331 28.91 -15.00 -7.32
CA GLY A 331 27.88 -15.74 -8.06
C GLY A 331 26.44 -15.57 -7.56
N ALA A 332 26.16 -14.66 -6.63
CA ALA A 332 24.79 -14.43 -6.17
C ALA A 332 23.99 -13.73 -7.29
N THR A 333 22.95 -14.41 -7.80
CA THR A 333 22.01 -13.84 -8.77
C THR A 333 21.46 -12.52 -8.25
N LYS A 334 21.66 -11.45 -9.02
CA LYS A 334 21.04 -10.15 -8.72
C LYS A 334 19.62 -10.12 -9.25
N TYR A 335 18.70 -9.55 -8.48
CA TYR A 335 17.32 -9.39 -8.87
C TYR A 335 16.99 -7.89 -8.95
N LYS A 336 16.48 -7.44 -10.11
CA LYS A 336 16.06 -6.04 -10.31
C LYS A 336 14.72 -5.76 -9.62
N LEU A 337 14.42 -4.50 -9.33
CA LEU A 337 13.13 -4.01 -8.80
C LEU A 337 12.71 -4.52 -7.42
N ILE A 338 13.35 -5.53 -6.82
CA ILE A 338 12.92 -6.09 -5.53
C ILE A 338 12.87 -5.02 -4.43
N HIS A 339 13.83 -4.08 -4.44
CA HIS A 339 13.88 -2.97 -3.49
C HIS A 339 12.79 -1.91 -3.73
N ALA A 340 12.28 -1.80 -4.95
CA ALA A 340 11.21 -0.87 -5.30
C ALA A 340 9.80 -1.44 -5.09
N ILE A 341 9.62 -2.72 -4.78
CA ILE A 341 8.28 -3.28 -4.55
C ILE A 341 7.76 -2.81 -3.18
N PRO A 342 6.72 -1.95 -3.12
CA PRO A 342 6.17 -1.56 -1.83
C PRO A 342 5.35 -2.72 -1.23
N PRO A 343 5.32 -2.86 0.11
CA PRO A 343 4.46 -3.83 0.79
C PRO A 343 2.99 -3.39 0.85
N THR A 344 2.68 -2.15 0.45
CA THR A 344 1.33 -1.58 0.55
C THR A 344 0.94 -0.84 -0.74
N SER A 345 -0.36 -0.77 -1.00
CA SER A 345 -0.96 0.14 -1.99
C SER A 345 -1.37 1.49 -1.38
N ASN A 346 -0.83 1.86 -0.20
CA ASN A 346 -1.23 3.07 0.54
C ASN A 346 -1.06 4.37 -0.28
N ILE A 347 -0.16 4.38 -1.27
CA ILE A 347 -0.03 5.51 -2.20
C ILE A 347 -1.34 5.77 -2.96
N VAL A 348 -2.08 4.71 -3.31
CA VAL A 348 -3.35 4.80 -4.01
C VAL A 348 -4.48 5.24 -3.06
N GLU A 349 -4.51 4.75 -1.82
CA GLU A 349 -5.46 5.23 -0.80
C GLU A 349 -5.27 6.72 -0.47
N ARG A 350 -4.01 7.17 -0.37
CA ARG A 350 -3.65 8.59 -0.20
C ARG A 350 -4.09 9.40 -1.39
N PHE A 351 -3.89 8.87 -2.59
CA PHE A 351 -4.37 9.49 -3.81
C PHE A 351 -5.89 9.64 -3.81
N PHE A 352 -6.67 8.61 -3.44
CA PHE A 352 -8.12 8.74 -3.35
C PHE A 352 -8.58 9.69 -2.25
N SER A 353 -7.84 9.78 -1.14
CA SER A 353 -8.08 10.79 -0.11
C SER A 353 -7.86 12.20 -0.64
N LEU A 354 -6.80 12.39 -1.44
CA LEU A 354 -6.52 13.65 -2.14
C LEU A 354 -7.60 13.97 -3.19
N ALA A 355 -8.05 12.97 -3.95
CA ALA A 355 -9.13 13.11 -4.94
C ALA A 355 -10.42 13.57 -4.26
N LYS A 356 -10.83 12.89 -3.17
CA LYS A 356 -11.98 13.29 -2.33
C LYS A 356 -11.89 14.74 -1.85
N ALA A 357 -10.73 15.14 -1.34
CA ALA A 357 -10.50 16.51 -0.87
C ALA A 357 -10.52 17.53 -2.02
N THR A 358 -10.05 17.14 -3.21
CA THR A 358 -9.99 18.01 -4.39
C THR A 358 -11.37 18.22 -5.02
N VAL A 359 -12.22 17.18 -5.06
CA VAL A 359 -13.61 17.28 -5.50
C VAL A 359 -14.46 18.05 -4.47
N GLY A 360 -14.32 17.75 -3.18
CA GLY A 360 -15.09 18.38 -2.11
C GLY A 360 -16.61 18.35 -2.34
N THR A 361 -17.37 19.06 -1.50
CA THR A 361 -18.83 19.24 -1.71
C THR A 361 -19.16 20.31 -2.74
N GLN A 362 -18.23 21.22 -3.05
CA GLN A 362 -18.48 22.41 -3.88
C GLN A 362 -17.99 22.30 -5.33
N ARG A 363 -17.21 21.28 -5.71
CA ARG A 363 -16.67 21.10 -7.07
C ARG A 363 -17.20 19.85 -7.77
N GLN A 364 -18.40 19.41 -7.39
CA GLN A 364 -19.11 18.27 -8.01
C GLN A 364 -19.45 18.47 -9.49
N ALA A 365 -19.32 19.70 -10.02
CA ALA A 365 -19.56 20.02 -11.43
C ALA A 365 -18.29 20.01 -12.32
N LEU A 366 -17.14 19.53 -11.80
CA LEU A 366 -15.96 19.33 -12.64
C LEU A 366 -16.20 18.17 -13.61
N ASN A 367 -15.90 18.38 -14.89
CA ASN A 367 -15.84 17.30 -15.87
C ASN A 367 -14.79 16.26 -15.42
N PRO A 368 -15.08 14.94 -15.46
CA PRO A 368 -14.14 13.88 -15.10
C PRO A 368 -12.75 14.06 -15.70
N ILE A 369 -12.65 14.39 -17.00
CA ILE A 369 -11.35 14.57 -17.69
C ILE A 369 -10.53 15.71 -17.07
N THR A 370 -11.19 16.81 -16.69
CA THR A 370 -10.51 17.92 -16.01
C THR A 370 -10.03 17.52 -14.61
N LEU A 371 -10.83 16.73 -13.89
CA LEU A 371 -10.45 16.22 -12.57
C LEU A 371 -9.23 15.29 -12.69
N GLU A 372 -9.23 14.38 -13.67
CA GLU A 372 -8.14 13.47 -13.97
C GLU A 372 -6.85 14.23 -14.26
N MET A 373 -6.86 15.21 -15.18
CA MET A 373 -5.67 16.02 -15.49
C MET A 373 -5.15 16.79 -14.27
N LEU A 374 -6.04 17.41 -13.49
CA LEU A 374 -5.64 18.16 -12.29
C LEU A 374 -4.98 17.27 -11.24
N LEU A 375 -5.54 16.08 -11.01
CA LEU A 375 -4.99 15.10 -10.07
C LEU A 375 -3.69 14.49 -10.60
N PHE A 376 -3.63 14.15 -11.88
CA PHE A 376 -2.45 13.65 -12.57
C PHE A 376 -1.27 14.61 -12.44
N LEU A 377 -1.47 15.87 -12.83
CA LEU A 377 -0.44 16.91 -12.73
C LEU A 377 -0.03 17.16 -11.28
N ARG A 378 -0.99 17.15 -10.34
CA ARG A 378 -0.70 17.36 -8.93
C ARG A 378 0.17 16.25 -8.33
N VAL A 379 -0.12 14.99 -8.65
CA VAL A 379 0.65 13.85 -8.15
C VAL A 379 2.02 13.78 -8.81
N ASN A 380 2.09 14.04 -10.11
CA ASN A 380 3.32 14.03 -10.90
C ASN A 380 4.04 15.40 -10.89
N GLY A 381 3.92 16.17 -9.82
CA GLY A 381 4.49 17.52 -9.70
C GLY A 381 6.01 17.61 -9.89
N SER A 382 6.73 16.51 -9.74
CA SER A 382 8.18 16.44 -10.01
C SER A 382 8.54 16.49 -11.49
N TYR A 383 7.57 16.27 -12.40
CA TYR A 383 7.79 16.19 -13.84
C TYR A 383 7.52 17.51 -14.59
N TRP A 384 7.09 18.55 -13.90
CA TRP A 384 6.80 19.84 -14.52
C TRP A 384 7.03 20.99 -13.54
N ASN A 385 7.21 22.19 -14.07
CA ASN A 385 7.41 23.41 -13.29
C ASN A 385 6.86 24.61 -14.08
N ALA A 386 7.07 25.83 -13.56
CA ALA A 386 6.59 27.05 -14.22
C ALA A 386 7.16 27.24 -15.64
N GLN A 387 8.36 26.76 -15.93
CA GLN A 387 8.94 26.83 -17.27
C GLN A 387 8.18 25.94 -18.25
N VAL A 388 7.91 24.69 -17.87
CA VAL A 388 7.11 23.76 -18.68
C VAL A 388 5.72 24.34 -18.98
N VAL A 389 5.08 24.97 -17.98
CA VAL A 389 3.79 25.63 -18.20
C VAL A 389 3.91 26.71 -19.27
N ASN A 390 4.89 27.61 -19.18
CA ASN A 390 5.11 28.67 -20.17
C ASN A 390 5.42 28.15 -21.57
N GLU A 391 6.09 27.01 -21.69
CA GLU A 391 6.36 26.36 -22.98
C GLU A 391 5.12 25.66 -23.56
N CYS A 392 4.16 25.27 -22.71
CA CYS A 392 2.96 24.52 -23.10
C CYS A 392 1.71 25.39 -23.31
N THR A 393 1.69 26.64 -22.79
CA THR A 393 0.55 27.58 -22.87
C THR A 393 0.80 28.68 -23.87
#